data_AF-A0A7C4ZTG7-F1
#
_entry.id   AF-A0A7C4ZTG7-F1
#
_cell.length_a   1.000
_cell.length_b   1.000
_cell.length_c   1.000
_cell.angle_alpha   90.00
_cell.angle_beta   90.00
_cell.angle_gamma   90.00
#
_symmetry.space_group_name_H-M   'P 1'
#
loop_
_entity.id
_entity.type
_entity.pdbx_description
1 polymer ?
#
loop_
_entity_poly.entity_id
_entity_poly.type
_entity_poly.pdbx_seq_one_letter_code
_entity_poly.pdbx_strand_id
1 'polypeptide(L)'
;TSDLERRADAIDTKRFRIRLASPLVLEEKTLDSSSLLEAARRAYSWAFHEGKPSLPLVELKHWAVTGELFSGWRLKENRRRGPEAATAAGSVFQFECGEDSEELALALAALEYYAVGPYKPHGCGQILVEKALA
;
A
#
# COMPACT_ATOMS: atom_id res chain seq x y z
N THR A 1 14.84 12.06 -5.42
CA THR A 1 14.41 12.42 -4.05
C THR A 1 13.52 13.65 -4.05
N SER A 2 13.83 14.71 -4.80
CA SER A 2 12.98 15.91 -4.89
C SER A 2 11.51 15.66 -5.26
N ASP A 3 11.21 14.68 -6.10
CA ASP A 3 9.82 14.32 -6.45
C ASP A 3 9.07 13.62 -5.31
N LEU A 4 9.77 12.81 -4.50
CA LEU A 4 9.20 12.14 -3.34
C LEU A 4 8.93 13.13 -2.22
N GLU A 5 9.87 14.05 -1.97
CA GLU A 5 9.72 15.14 -0.98
C GLU A 5 8.52 16.02 -1.34
N ARG A 6 8.45 16.49 -2.60
CA ARG A 6 7.29 17.25 -3.09
C ARG A 6 5.98 16.46 -2.96
N ARG A 7 6.02 15.15 -3.18
CA ARG A 7 4.83 14.29 -3.03
C ARG A 7 4.42 14.14 -1.57
N ALA A 8 5.39 14.01 -0.67
CA ALA A 8 5.21 13.91 0.78
C ALA A 8 4.57 15.18 1.35
N ASP A 9 4.99 16.37 0.90
CA ASP A 9 4.38 17.65 1.31
C ASP A 9 2.88 17.74 0.98
N ALA A 10 2.43 16.99 -0.02
CA ALA A 10 1.03 16.93 -0.42
C ALA A 10 0.21 15.89 0.35
N ILE A 11 0.82 15.08 1.23
CA ILE A 11 0.14 14.05 2.01
C ILE A 11 -0.25 14.63 3.38
N ASP A 12 -1.52 14.48 3.75
CA ASP A 12 -1.99 14.77 5.11
C ASP A 12 -1.79 13.52 5.98
N THR A 13 -0.76 13.54 6.81
CA THR A 13 -0.35 12.41 7.67
C THR A 13 -1.37 12.11 8.78
N LYS A 14 -2.15 13.11 9.21
CA LYS A 14 -3.17 12.94 10.26
C LYS A 14 -4.35 12.14 9.75
N ARG A 15 -4.71 12.32 8.48
CA ARG A 15 -5.85 11.62 7.86
C ARG A 15 -5.63 11.41 6.37
N PHE A 16 -5.36 10.16 6.00
CA PHE A 16 -5.11 9.78 4.61
C PHE A 16 -5.89 8.54 4.21
N ARG A 17 -6.01 8.36 2.90
CA ARG A 17 -6.63 7.19 2.28
C ARG A 17 -5.60 6.45 1.44
N ILE A 18 -5.66 5.13 1.50
CA ILE A 18 -4.94 4.25 0.59
C ILE A 18 -5.95 3.69 -0.40
N ARG A 19 -5.77 3.98 -1.68
CA ARG A 19 -6.53 3.35 -2.77
C ARG A 19 -5.66 2.31 -3.46
N LEU A 20 -6.19 1.12 -3.68
CA LEU A 20 -5.52 0.11 -4.47
C LEU A 20 -5.61 0.48 -5.96
N ALA A 21 -4.46 0.68 -6.61
CA ALA A 21 -4.39 0.88 -8.06
C ALA A 21 -4.44 -0.44 -8.83
N SER A 22 -4.04 -1.53 -8.18
CA SER A 22 -4.10 -2.87 -8.73
C SER A 22 -4.54 -3.89 -7.66
N PRO A 23 -4.92 -5.11 -8.07
CA PRO A 23 -5.35 -6.14 -7.13
C PRO A 23 -4.29 -6.40 -6.05
N LEU A 24 -4.70 -6.47 -4.79
CA LEU A 24 -3.84 -6.87 -3.67
C LEU A 24 -4.18 -8.30 -3.27
N VAL A 25 -3.32 -9.25 -3.63
CA VAL A 25 -3.49 -10.66 -3.28
C VAL A 25 -3.29 -10.84 -1.76
N LEU A 26 -4.25 -11.51 -1.12
CA LEU A 26 -4.31 -11.72 0.32
C LEU A 26 -3.69 -13.08 0.63
N GLU A 27 -2.55 -13.10 1.35
CA GLU A 27 -2.02 -14.39 1.84
C GLU A 27 -2.86 -14.89 3.02
N GLU A 28 -3.20 -14.02 4.00
CA GLU A 28 -4.04 -14.39 5.16
C GLU A 28 -4.83 -13.21 5.78
N LYS A 29 -4.44 -11.95 5.53
CA LYS A 29 -5.03 -10.74 6.14
C LYS A 29 -5.16 -9.61 5.13
N THR A 30 -6.15 -8.76 5.35
CA THR A 30 -6.34 -7.50 4.61
C THR A 30 -5.28 -6.47 4.98
N LEU A 31 -5.23 -5.35 4.25
CA LEU A 31 -4.32 -4.24 4.55
C LEU A 31 -4.74 -3.56 5.87
N ASP A 32 -4.19 -4.05 6.97
CA ASP A 32 -4.33 -3.47 8.30
C ASP A 32 -3.22 -2.43 8.59
N SER A 33 -3.33 -1.74 9.73
CA SER A 33 -2.34 -0.75 10.15
C SER A 33 -0.91 -1.29 10.21
N SER A 34 -0.75 -2.53 10.71
CA SER A 34 0.58 -3.12 10.92
C SER A 34 1.28 -3.45 9.59
N SER A 35 0.53 -4.03 8.66
CA SER A 35 0.99 -4.37 7.33
C SER A 35 1.26 -3.14 6.48
N LEU A 36 0.42 -2.10 6.59
CA LEU A 36 0.69 -0.80 5.97
C LEU A 36 2.01 -0.20 6.47
N LEU A 37 2.23 -0.13 7.80
CA LEU A 37 3.45 0.45 8.37
C LEU A 37 4.69 -0.34 7.99
N GLU A 38 4.64 -1.67 8.02
CA GLU A 38 5.78 -2.48 7.55
C GLU A 38 6.05 -2.29 6.05
N ALA A 39 5.02 -2.14 5.23
CA ALA A 39 5.19 -1.83 3.82
C ALA A 39 5.80 -0.43 3.62
N ALA A 40 5.31 0.58 4.34
CA ALA A 40 5.83 1.95 4.32
C ALA A 40 7.31 2.01 4.75
N ARG A 41 7.68 1.32 5.84
CA ARG A 41 9.09 1.22 6.28
C ARG A 41 9.98 0.61 5.20
N ARG A 42 9.53 -0.47 4.55
CA ARG A 42 10.27 -1.11 3.46
C ARG A 42 10.39 -0.21 2.24
N ALA A 43 9.32 0.51 1.89
CA ALA A 43 9.32 1.46 0.79
C ALA A 43 10.28 2.63 1.05
N TYR A 44 10.29 3.16 2.27
CA TYR A 44 11.25 4.18 2.69
C TYR A 44 12.69 3.68 2.56
N SER A 45 13.03 2.55 3.18
CA SER A 45 14.38 2.00 3.10
C SER A 45 14.82 1.71 1.67
N TRP A 46 13.89 1.28 0.81
CA TRP A 46 14.14 1.07 -0.62
C TRP A 46 14.40 2.39 -1.36
N ALA A 47 13.61 3.44 -1.10
CA ALA A 47 13.69 4.71 -1.81
C ALA A 47 14.89 5.58 -1.38
N PHE A 48 15.23 5.57 -0.09
CA PHE A 48 16.29 6.40 0.47
C PHE A 48 17.61 5.63 0.69
N HIS A 49 17.62 4.31 0.49
CA HIS A 49 18.77 3.43 0.78
C HIS A 49 19.26 3.51 2.23
N GLU A 50 18.35 3.82 3.14
CA GLU A 50 18.59 3.96 4.58
C GLU A 50 17.95 2.80 5.36
N GLY A 51 18.19 2.79 6.68
CA GLY A 51 17.53 1.86 7.60
C GLY A 51 16.00 2.02 7.60
N LYS A 52 15.31 1.15 8.37
CA LYS A 52 13.86 1.29 8.56
C LYS A 52 13.59 2.49 9.49
N PRO A 53 12.76 3.47 9.08
CA PRO A 53 12.43 4.62 9.91
C PRO A 53 11.51 4.23 11.07
N SER A 54 11.48 5.07 12.09
CA SER A 54 10.60 4.90 13.25
C SER A 54 9.27 5.61 13.00
N LEU A 55 8.37 4.94 12.27
CA LEU A 55 7.07 5.52 11.95
C LEU A 55 6.11 5.53 13.16
N PRO A 56 5.31 6.61 13.33
CA PRO A 56 4.27 6.66 14.35
C PRO A 56 3.18 5.63 14.06
N LEU A 57 2.39 5.32 15.10
CA LEU A 57 1.26 4.40 14.96
C LEU A 57 0.14 5.04 14.13
N VAL A 58 -0.48 4.22 13.30
CA VAL A 58 -1.66 4.61 12.49
C VAL A 58 -2.80 3.65 12.77
N GLU A 59 -4.02 4.16 12.75
CA GLU A 59 -5.23 3.39 13.01
C GLU A 59 -6.10 3.32 11.75
N LEU A 60 -6.47 2.10 11.35
CA LEU A 60 -7.49 1.91 10.31
C LEU A 60 -8.86 2.29 10.88
N LYS A 61 -9.49 3.33 10.32
CA LYS A 61 -10.79 3.83 10.78
C LYS A 61 -11.95 3.36 9.92
N HIS A 62 -11.75 3.36 8.60
CA HIS A 62 -12.78 2.98 7.66
C HIS A 62 -12.17 2.24 6.46
N TRP A 63 -12.99 1.43 5.81
CA TRP A 63 -12.58 0.66 4.65
C TRP A 63 -13.81 0.37 3.78
N ALA A 64 -13.62 0.53 2.48
CA ALA A 64 -14.59 0.22 1.44
C ALA A 64 -13.90 -0.68 0.43
N VAL A 65 -14.05 -1.99 0.61
CA VAL A 65 -13.30 -3.01 -0.11
C VAL A 65 -14.22 -3.92 -0.90
N THR A 66 -13.76 -4.34 -2.06
CA THR A 66 -14.40 -5.40 -2.87
C THR A 66 -13.41 -6.55 -2.99
N GLY A 67 -13.87 -7.77 -2.73
CA GLY A 67 -13.07 -8.97 -2.96
C GLY A 67 -13.19 -9.44 -4.40
N GLU A 68 -12.10 -9.99 -4.94
CA GLU A 68 -12.08 -10.66 -6.24
C GLU A 68 -11.23 -11.93 -6.20
N LEU A 69 -11.39 -12.79 -7.21
CA LEU A 69 -10.55 -13.97 -7.40
C LEU A 69 -9.47 -13.67 -8.44
N PHE A 70 -8.22 -13.66 -8.00
CA PHE A 70 -7.07 -13.52 -8.88
C PHE A 70 -6.60 -14.88 -9.36
N SER A 71 -6.48 -15.05 -10.67
CA SER A 71 -5.98 -16.29 -11.28
C SER A 71 -5.27 -15.95 -12.60
N GLY A 72 -4.82 -16.97 -13.32
CA GLY A 72 -4.20 -16.79 -14.63
C GLY A 72 -3.89 -18.13 -15.29
N TRP A 73 -3.32 -18.08 -16.49
CA TRP A 73 -2.87 -19.28 -17.20
C TRP A 73 -1.34 -19.41 -17.12
N ARG A 74 -0.84 -20.59 -16.76
CA ARG A 74 0.59 -20.92 -16.88
C ARG A 74 0.83 -21.44 -18.30
N LEU A 75 1.32 -20.56 -19.18
CA LEU A 75 1.57 -20.90 -20.59
C LEU A 75 2.52 -22.10 -20.73
N LYS A 76 3.61 -22.15 -19.96
CA LYS A 76 4.61 -23.23 -20.02
C LYS A 76 4.06 -24.61 -19.65
N GLU A 77 3.13 -24.65 -18.69
CA GLU A 77 2.55 -25.90 -18.16
C GLU A 77 1.18 -26.20 -18.78
N ASN A 78 0.72 -25.35 -19.69
CA ASN A 78 -0.63 -25.33 -20.28
C ASN A 78 -1.75 -25.62 -19.27
N ARG A 79 -1.69 -24.98 -18.10
CA ARG A 79 -2.70 -25.17 -17.04
C ARG A 79 -3.10 -23.87 -16.39
N ARG A 80 -4.31 -23.83 -15.84
CA ARG A 80 -4.80 -22.74 -15.00
C ARG A 80 -4.01 -22.68 -13.69
N ARG A 81 -3.70 -21.48 -13.21
CA ARG A 81 -3.18 -21.22 -11.86
C ARG A 81 -4.30 -21.43 -10.83
N GLY A 82 -3.94 -21.85 -9.62
CA GLY A 82 -4.88 -21.83 -8.50
C GLY A 82 -5.50 -20.43 -8.35
N PRO A 83 -6.80 -20.33 -8.07
CA PRO A 83 -7.41 -19.05 -7.73
C PRO A 83 -6.91 -18.59 -6.36
N GLU A 84 -6.53 -17.33 -6.25
CA GLU A 84 -6.14 -16.66 -5.02
C GLU A 84 -7.20 -15.60 -4.67
N ALA A 85 -7.47 -15.39 -3.39
CA ALA A 85 -8.31 -14.28 -2.97
C ALA A 85 -7.51 -12.97 -3.06
N ALA A 86 -8.12 -11.93 -3.61
CA ALA A 86 -7.52 -10.61 -3.70
C ALA A 86 -8.52 -9.52 -3.31
N THR A 87 -8.00 -8.40 -2.84
CA THR A 87 -8.77 -7.15 -2.75
C THR A 87 -8.68 -6.45 -4.09
N ALA A 88 -9.84 -6.14 -4.68
CA ALA A 88 -9.95 -5.57 -6.00
C ALA A 88 -9.35 -4.16 -6.07
N ALA A 89 -8.83 -3.82 -7.25
CA ALA A 89 -8.45 -2.45 -7.57
C ALA A 89 -9.63 -1.48 -7.34
N GLY A 90 -9.32 -0.26 -6.91
CA GLY A 90 -10.29 0.75 -6.52
C GLY A 90 -10.76 0.65 -5.07
N SER A 91 -10.47 -0.43 -4.36
CA SER A 91 -10.74 -0.54 -2.92
C SER A 91 -9.98 0.51 -2.12
N VAL A 92 -10.61 1.05 -1.07
CA VAL A 92 -10.08 2.17 -0.28
C VAL A 92 -10.02 1.83 1.21
N PHE A 93 -8.93 2.22 1.85
CA PHE A 93 -8.67 2.11 3.28
C PHE A 93 -8.37 3.50 3.84
N GLN A 94 -9.04 3.91 4.91
CA GLN A 94 -8.83 5.22 5.55
C GLN A 94 -8.11 5.04 6.88
N PHE A 95 -7.00 5.74 7.02
CA PHE A 95 -6.15 5.72 8.20
C PHE A 95 -6.09 7.08 8.87
N GLU A 96 -5.89 7.06 10.19
CA GLU A 96 -5.64 8.25 11.00
C GLU A 96 -4.36 8.07 11.81
N CYS A 97 -3.61 9.16 11.95
CA CYS A 97 -2.43 9.25 12.80
C CYS A 97 -2.64 10.37 13.81
N GLY A 98 -2.32 10.12 15.08
CA GLY A 98 -2.41 11.12 16.14
C GLY A 98 -1.28 12.14 16.12
N GLU A 99 -0.23 11.88 15.35
CA GLU A 99 1.01 12.65 15.31
C GLU A 99 1.25 13.17 13.89
N ASP A 100 1.89 14.34 13.80
CA ASP A 100 2.38 14.84 12.52
C ASP A 100 3.83 14.38 12.35
N SER A 101 4.12 13.66 11.26
CA SER A 101 5.42 13.03 11.04
C SER A 101 5.83 13.13 9.57
N GLU A 102 6.90 13.87 9.32
CA GLU A 102 7.52 14.00 8.00
C GLU A 102 8.01 12.65 7.47
N GLU A 103 8.61 11.82 8.34
CA GLU A 103 9.04 10.47 7.97
C GLU A 103 7.88 9.59 7.48
N LEU A 104 6.71 9.72 8.10
CA LEU A 104 5.50 9.02 7.64
C LEU A 104 5.07 9.53 6.26
N ALA A 105 5.08 10.84 6.03
CA ALA A 105 4.74 11.42 4.73
C ALA A 105 5.69 10.90 3.63
N LEU A 106 7.00 10.89 3.89
CA LEU A 106 8.01 10.37 2.96
C LEU A 106 7.84 8.87 2.72
N ALA A 107 7.58 8.09 3.77
CA ALA A 107 7.36 6.66 3.66
C ALA A 107 6.09 6.32 2.86
N LEU A 108 5.01 7.08 3.07
CA LEU A 108 3.76 6.96 2.30
C LEU A 108 3.96 7.38 0.84
N ALA A 109 4.69 8.46 0.57
CA ALA A 109 5.03 8.87 -0.79
C ALA A 109 5.89 7.81 -1.50
N ALA A 110 6.88 7.24 -0.83
CA ALA A 110 7.69 6.14 -1.36
C ALA A 110 6.85 4.89 -1.65
N LEU A 111 5.80 4.65 -0.84
CA LEU A 111 4.93 3.49 -0.98
C LEU A 111 4.13 3.50 -2.29
N GLU A 112 3.84 4.67 -2.88
CA GLU A 112 3.22 4.77 -4.22
C GLU A 112 4.10 4.15 -5.33
N TYR A 113 5.41 4.04 -5.11
CA TYR A 113 6.37 3.46 -6.04
C TYR A 113 6.77 2.02 -5.67
N TYR A 114 6.27 1.51 -4.54
CA TYR A 114 6.68 0.22 -3.99
C TYR A 114 5.47 -0.71 -3.83
N ALA A 115 5.40 -1.72 -4.70
CA ALA A 115 4.32 -2.71 -4.65
C ALA A 115 4.30 -3.50 -3.33
N VAL A 116 3.10 -3.74 -2.80
CA VAL A 116 2.84 -4.41 -1.52
C VAL A 116 2.31 -5.83 -1.73
N GLY A 117 2.63 -6.76 -0.81
CA GLY A 117 2.14 -8.13 -0.88
C GLY A 117 2.83 -9.01 -1.94
N PRO A 118 2.29 -10.20 -2.21
CA PRO A 118 2.84 -11.14 -3.20
C PRO A 118 2.48 -10.75 -4.63
N TYR A 119 3.01 -11.51 -5.60
CA TYR A 119 2.73 -11.31 -7.03
C TYR A 119 3.10 -9.91 -7.58
N LYS A 120 3.99 -9.15 -6.91
CA LYS A 120 4.49 -7.84 -7.39
C LYS A 120 4.95 -7.84 -8.85
N PRO A 121 5.71 -8.84 -9.36
CA PRO A 121 6.13 -8.87 -10.77
C PRO A 121 4.97 -9.05 -11.76
N HIS A 122 3.79 -9.42 -11.28
CA HIS A 122 2.57 -9.58 -12.08
C HIS A 122 1.69 -8.31 -12.02
N GLY A 123 2.20 -7.21 -11.48
CA GLY A 123 1.49 -5.93 -11.39
C GLY A 123 0.53 -5.83 -10.20
N CYS A 124 0.57 -6.75 -9.25
CA CYS A 124 -0.28 -6.72 -8.06
C CYS A 124 0.30 -5.81 -6.96
N GLY A 125 -0.59 -5.27 -6.13
CA GLY A 125 -0.24 -4.55 -4.91
C GLY A 125 0.22 -3.11 -5.09
N GLN A 126 -0.12 -2.47 -6.21
CA GLN A 126 0.13 -1.04 -6.38
C GLN A 126 -0.91 -0.22 -5.63
N ILE A 127 -0.45 0.85 -4.99
CA ILE A 127 -1.29 1.69 -4.16
C ILE A 127 -1.11 3.17 -4.49
N LEU A 128 -2.10 3.97 -4.13
CA LEU A 128 -2.10 5.42 -4.24
C LEU A 128 -2.49 6.00 -2.87
N VAL A 129 -1.80 7.06 -2.46
CA VAL A 129 -2.09 7.77 -1.22
C VAL A 129 -2.91 9.00 -1.55
N GLU A 130 -4.08 9.13 -0.95
CA GLU A 130 -5.00 10.23 -1.22
C GLU A 130 -5.27 11.04 0.03
N LYS A 131 -5.51 12.34 -0.15
CA LYS A 131 -6.04 13.16 0.95
C LYS A 131 -7.42 12.63 1.33
N ALA A 132 -7.68 12.50 2.62
CA ALA A 132 -9.03 12.24 3.08
C ALA A 132 -9.90 13.45 2.73
N LEU A 133 -11.00 13.23 2.00
CA LEU A 133 -12.02 14.25 1.81
C LEU A 133 -12.64 14.55 3.19
N ALA A 134 -12.77 15.84 3.51
CA ALA A 134 -13.31 16.35 4.77
C ALA A 134 -14.64 15.68 5.13
#